data_AF-V4JWM3-F1
#
_entry.id   AF-V4JWM3-F1
#
_cell.length_a   1.000
_cell.length_b   1.000
_cell.length_c   1.000
_cell.angle_alpha   90.00
_cell.angle_beta   90.00
_cell.angle_gamma   90.00
#
_symmetry.space_group_name_H-M   'P 1'
#
loop_
_entity.id
_entity.type
_entity.pdbx_description
1 polymer ?
#
loop_
_entity_poly.entity_id
_entity_poly.type
_entity_poly.pdbx_seq_one_letter_code
_entity_poly.pdbx_strand_id
1 'polypeptide(L)'
;MRILVLPDVHYPATRLDVLELALSGDYDEVVLLGDAVDERGRLADLMGLVGRSAGRVTLVRGDNEERMGIGGLESYEPRRGLVLVHGHIANLGSEGFTKLLARVGRRVSRGLVLGFYAARLSRRGTLVVAGHAHALGYSRRFRVVFAGSLSLPSPSRPFNEVGYAVIDGDEVILFSGDGRQALAISIPRPSL
;
A
#
# COMPACT_ATOMS: atom_id res chain seq x y z
N MET A 1 -10.76 -16.90 0.82
CA MET A 1 -9.63 -16.25 0.13
C MET A 1 -9.10 -15.16 1.02
N ARG A 2 -7.85 -15.27 1.43
CA ARG A 2 -7.14 -14.33 2.30
C ARG A 2 -5.92 -13.80 1.55
N ILE A 3 -5.85 -12.49 1.36
CA ILE A 3 -4.79 -11.84 0.58
C ILE A 3 -3.97 -10.95 1.50
N LEU A 4 -2.65 -11.15 1.54
CA LEU A 4 -1.72 -10.22 2.18
C LEU A 4 -1.38 -9.10 1.20
N VAL A 5 -1.42 -7.84 1.64
CA VAL A 5 -1.06 -6.67 0.85
C VAL A 5 0.13 -5.97 1.50
N LEU A 6 1.26 -5.95 0.79
CA LEU A 6 2.53 -5.38 1.23
C LEU A 6 2.82 -4.08 0.45
N PRO A 7 2.52 -2.90 1.03
CA PRO A 7 2.82 -1.60 0.41
C PRO A 7 4.27 -1.17 0.62
N ASP A 8 4.83 -0.48 -0.37
CA ASP A 8 6.08 0.28 -0.25
C ASP A 8 7.18 -0.51 0.50
N VAL A 9 7.50 -1.69 -0.02
CA VAL A 9 8.47 -2.61 0.61
C VAL A 9 9.88 -2.02 0.54
N HIS A 10 10.26 -1.46 -0.59
CA HIS A 10 11.57 -0.88 -0.87
C HIS A 10 12.74 -1.82 -0.51
N TYR A 11 12.68 -3.10 -0.90
CA TYR A 11 13.77 -4.03 -0.58
C TYR A 11 15.07 -3.59 -1.28
N PRO A 12 16.22 -3.54 -0.56
CA PRO A 12 16.46 -4.06 0.79
C PRO A 12 16.30 -3.06 1.95
N ALA A 13 15.93 -1.80 1.69
CA ALA A 13 15.64 -0.78 2.71
C ALA A 13 14.28 -1.01 3.40
N THR A 14 14.05 -2.24 3.84
CA THR A 14 12.80 -2.75 4.42
C THR A 14 12.96 -3.06 5.90
N ARG A 15 11.90 -2.87 6.68
CA ARG A 15 11.70 -3.44 8.00
C ARG A 15 11.47 -4.96 7.89
N LEU A 16 12.56 -5.72 7.84
CA LEU A 16 12.52 -7.18 7.72
C LEU A 16 11.71 -7.84 8.83
N ASP A 17 11.79 -7.32 10.06
CA ASP A 17 11.01 -7.77 11.22
C ASP A 17 9.50 -7.74 10.94
N VAL A 18 9.03 -6.66 10.31
CA VAL A 18 7.62 -6.48 9.96
C VAL A 18 7.23 -7.31 8.75
N LEU A 19 8.13 -7.42 7.76
CA LEU A 19 7.90 -8.26 6.58
C LEU A 19 7.75 -9.73 6.99
N GLU A 20 8.65 -10.25 7.82
CA GLU A 20 8.60 -11.63 8.32
C GLU A 20 7.35 -11.87 9.17
N LEU A 21 6.99 -10.92 10.04
CA LEU A 21 5.75 -10.98 10.81
C LEU A 21 4.51 -11.03 9.90
N ALA A 22 4.46 -10.16 8.89
CA ALA A 22 3.36 -10.12 7.94
C ALA A 22 3.27 -11.42 7.12
N LEU A 23 4.40 -12.02 6.75
CA LEU A 23 4.48 -13.27 5.99
C LEU A 23 4.22 -14.52 6.86
N SER A 24 4.20 -14.42 8.18
CA SER A 24 3.97 -15.56 9.09
C SER A 24 2.53 -16.10 9.09
N GLY A 25 1.59 -15.33 8.52
CA GLY A 25 0.21 -15.77 8.35
C GLY A 25 0.02 -16.75 7.19
N ASP A 26 -1.15 -17.37 7.14
CA ASP A 26 -1.57 -18.24 6.03
C ASP A 26 -2.39 -17.43 5.01
N TYR A 27 -1.88 -17.34 3.77
CA TYR A 27 -2.45 -16.51 2.71
C TYR A 27 -2.51 -17.25 1.37
N ASP A 28 -3.62 -17.09 0.67
CA ASP A 28 -3.78 -17.63 -0.69
C ASP A 28 -2.94 -16.83 -1.71
N GLU A 29 -2.73 -15.54 -1.44
CA GLU A 29 -2.02 -14.61 -2.31
C GLU A 29 -1.31 -13.52 -1.51
N VAL A 30 -0.15 -13.10 -2.01
CA VAL A 30 0.50 -11.84 -1.62
C VAL A 30 0.42 -10.84 -2.77
N VAL A 31 0.02 -9.61 -2.47
CA VAL A 31 0.07 -8.46 -3.39
C VAL A 31 1.17 -7.51 -2.94
N LEU A 32 2.18 -7.31 -3.79
CA LEU A 32 3.17 -6.26 -3.65
C LEU A 32 2.57 -4.97 -4.24
N LEU A 33 2.26 -3.99 -3.39
CA LEU A 33 1.49 -2.80 -3.75
C LEU A 33 2.39 -1.62 -4.15
N GLY A 34 3.17 -1.83 -5.20
CA GLY A 34 4.16 -0.89 -5.72
C GLY A 34 5.32 -0.64 -4.78
N ASP A 35 6.39 -0.08 -5.35
CA ASP A 35 7.66 0.20 -4.67
C ASP A 35 8.17 -1.03 -3.93
N ALA A 36 8.19 -2.17 -4.63
CA ALA A 36 8.59 -3.45 -4.07
C ALA A 36 10.10 -3.47 -3.77
N VAL A 37 10.90 -2.90 -4.69
CA VAL A 37 12.36 -2.86 -4.58
C VAL A 37 12.90 -1.47 -4.91
N ASP A 38 14.07 -1.12 -4.37
CA ASP A 38 14.78 0.11 -4.75
C ASP A 38 15.74 -0.09 -5.93
N GLU A 39 16.10 -1.35 -6.18
CA GLU A 39 17.05 -1.76 -7.22
C GLU A 39 16.49 -2.97 -7.99
N ARG A 40 16.54 -2.91 -9.32
CA ARG A 40 15.99 -3.96 -10.19
C ARG A 40 16.53 -5.36 -9.91
N GLY A 41 17.82 -5.47 -9.56
CA GLY A 41 18.47 -6.76 -9.26
C GLY A 41 17.91 -7.47 -8.02
N ARG A 42 17.19 -6.75 -7.15
CA ARG A 42 16.69 -7.25 -5.87
C ARG A 42 15.29 -7.87 -5.94
N LEU A 43 14.63 -7.76 -7.09
CA LEU A 43 13.28 -8.30 -7.26
C LEU A 43 13.24 -9.81 -7.08
N ALA A 44 14.23 -10.54 -7.62
CA ALA A 44 14.30 -11.99 -7.48
C ALA A 44 14.46 -12.42 -6.01
N ASP A 45 15.31 -11.72 -5.25
CA ASP A 45 15.52 -11.95 -3.82
C ASP A 45 14.19 -11.79 -3.06
N LEU A 46 13.50 -10.66 -3.28
CA LEU A 46 12.20 -10.39 -2.66
C LEU A 46 11.14 -11.43 -3.04
N MET A 47 11.05 -11.81 -4.31
CA MET A 47 10.11 -12.82 -4.78
C MET A 47 10.40 -14.19 -4.13
N GLY A 48 11.67 -14.52 -3.90
CA GLY A 48 12.05 -15.72 -3.16
C GLY A 48 11.67 -15.70 -1.68
N LEU A 49 11.70 -14.52 -1.04
CA LEU A 49 11.21 -14.34 0.34
C LEU A 49 9.68 -14.50 0.41
N VAL A 50 8.97 -13.79 -0.45
CA VAL A 50 7.51 -13.68 -0.41
C VAL A 50 6.83 -14.95 -0.95
N GLY A 51 7.36 -15.54 -2.03
CA GLY A 51 6.78 -16.69 -2.70
C GLY A 51 6.78 -17.99 -1.88
N ARG A 52 7.47 -18.02 -0.74
CA ARG A 52 7.38 -19.13 0.23
C ARG A 52 6.12 -19.10 1.09
N SER A 53 5.45 -17.95 1.15
CA SER A 53 4.38 -17.68 2.12
C SER A 53 2.98 -17.66 1.49
N ALA A 54 2.87 -17.77 0.16
CA ALA A 54 1.59 -17.87 -0.54
C ALA A 54 1.71 -18.61 -1.88
N GLY A 55 0.59 -19.15 -2.35
CA GLY A 55 0.52 -19.85 -3.65
C GLY A 55 0.62 -18.93 -4.87
N ARG A 56 0.39 -17.62 -4.69
CA ARG A 56 0.46 -16.62 -5.76
C ARG A 56 1.05 -15.31 -5.25
N VAL A 57 1.87 -14.66 -6.09
CA VAL A 57 2.35 -13.30 -5.87
C VAL A 57 1.91 -12.41 -7.03
N THR A 58 1.23 -11.31 -6.70
CA THR A 58 0.79 -10.29 -7.66
C THR A 58 1.54 -9.00 -7.41
N LEU A 59 2.07 -8.39 -8.47
CA LEU A 59 2.76 -7.10 -8.41
C LEU A 59 1.88 -6.01 -9.02
N VAL A 60 1.51 -5.02 -8.20
CA VAL A 60 0.96 -3.74 -8.67
C VAL A 60 2.13 -2.78 -8.84
N ARG A 61 2.19 -2.07 -9.97
CA ARG A 61 3.32 -1.22 -10.35
C ARG A 61 3.30 0.10 -9.57
N GLY A 62 4.39 0.40 -8.86
CA GLY A 62 4.69 1.72 -8.28
C GLY A 62 5.60 2.56 -9.18
N ASP A 63 5.96 3.76 -8.72
CA ASP A 63 6.84 4.64 -9.49
C ASP A 63 8.28 4.12 -9.55
N ASN A 64 8.74 3.36 -8.55
CA ASN A 64 10.02 2.66 -8.66
C ASN A 64 10.02 1.60 -9.78
N GLU A 65 8.97 0.77 -9.86
CA GLU A 65 8.87 -0.23 -10.94
C GLU A 65 8.80 0.45 -12.31
N GLU A 66 8.05 1.54 -12.45
CA GLU A 66 8.00 2.34 -13.69
C GLU A 66 9.39 2.86 -14.09
N ARG A 67 10.10 3.48 -13.14
CA ARG A 67 11.45 4.02 -13.37
C ARG A 67 12.45 2.94 -13.77
N MET A 68 12.31 1.73 -13.24
CA MET A 68 13.23 0.61 -13.49
C MET A 68 12.82 -0.26 -14.69
N GLY A 69 11.66 0.00 -15.30
CA GLY A 69 11.10 -0.83 -16.37
C GLY A 69 10.73 -2.24 -15.90
N ILE A 70 10.28 -2.38 -14.65
CA ILE A 70 9.74 -3.61 -14.08
C ILE A 70 8.25 -3.68 -14.44
N GLY A 71 7.81 -4.83 -14.96
CA GLY A 71 6.38 -5.06 -15.28
C GLY A 71 5.50 -5.11 -14.03
N GLY A 72 4.19 -5.17 -14.23
CA GLY A 72 3.22 -5.23 -13.14
C GLY A 72 1.86 -4.72 -13.60
N LEU A 73 0.85 -4.91 -12.76
CA LEU A 73 -0.50 -4.38 -13.00
C LEU A 73 -0.56 -2.91 -12.61
N GLU A 74 -1.24 -2.07 -13.39
CA GLU A 74 -1.48 -0.66 -12.99
C GLU A 74 -2.44 -0.57 -11.80
N SER A 75 -3.36 -1.52 -11.70
CA SER A 75 -4.25 -1.72 -10.56
C SER A 75 -4.70 -3.18 -10.50
N TYR A 76 -5.09 -3.63 -9.31
CA TYR A 76 -5.58 -4.98 -9.11
C TYR A 76 -6.94 -4.99 -8.42
N GLU A 77 -7.90 -5.72 -8.99
CA GLU A 77 -9.26 -5.84 -8.49
C GLU A 77 -9.52 -7.30 -8.08
N PRO A 78 -9.16 -7.72 -6.85
CA PRO A 78 -9.32 -9.09 -6.40
C PRO A 78 -10.79 -9.51 -6.29
N ARG A 79 -11.70 -8.53 -6.18
CA ARG A 79 -13.15 -8.72 -6.20
C ARG A 79 -13.88 -7.42 -6.47
N ARG A 80 -15.15 -7.53 -6.88
CA ARG A 80 -16.03 -6.38 -7.11
C ARG A 80 -16.13 -5.51 -5.85
N GLY A 81 -15.99 -4.19 -6.05
CA GLY A 81 -16.06 -3.20 -4.96
C GLY A 81 -14.73 -2.94 -4.25
N LEU A 82 -13.63 -3.59 -4.64
CA LEU A 82 -12.30 -3.37 -4.09
C LEU A 82 -11.27 -3.19 -5.21
N VAL A 83 -10.43 -2.17 -5.09
CA VAL A 83 -9.27 -1.97 -5.98
C VAL A 83 -8.02 -1.64 -5.18
N LEU A 84 -6.91 -2.23 -5.60
CA LEU A 84 -5.57 -1.99 -5.07
C LEU A 84 -4.80 -1.20 -6.12
N VAL A 85 -4.22 -0.08 -5.70
CA VAL A 85 -3.36 0.79 -6.51
C VAL A 85 -2.14 1.19 -5.70
N HIS A 86 -1.00 1.46 -6.32
CA HIS A 86 0.13 1.97 -5.55
C HIS A 86 -0.15 3.38 -5.02
N GLY A 87 -0.53 4.32 -5.89
CA GLY A 87 -1.03 5.65 -5.50
C GLY A 87 -0.23 6.85 -6.01
N HIS A 88 0.90 6.66 -6.69
CA HIS A 88 1.73 7.74 -7.25
C HIS A 88 0.96 8.65 -8.22
N ILE A 89 -0.11 8.16 -8.86
CA ILE A 89 -1.01 8.94 -9.73
C ILE A 89 -1.73 10.10 -9.01
N ALA A 90 -1.73 10.11 -7.67
CA ALA A 90 -2.28 11.20 -6.87
C ALA A 90 -1.32 12.40 -6.71
N ASN A 91 -0.07 12.29 -7.19
CA ASN A 91 0.89 13.39 -7.16
C ASN A 91 0.38 14.62 -7.95
N LEU A 92 0.67 15.82 -7.44
CA LEU A 92 0.41 17.10 -8.08
C LEU A 92 1.61 17.55 -8.90
N GLY A 93 1.53 17.44 -10.22
CA GLY A 93 2.56 17.92 -11.15
C GLY A 93 3.85 17.10 -11.11
N SER A 94 4.57 17.13 -9.99
CA SER A 94 5.74 16.30 -9.72
C SER A 94 5.72 15.71 -8.32
N GLU A 95 6.41 14.58 -8.15
CA GLU A 95 6.57 13.90 -6.87
C GLU A 95 7.26 14.81 -5.83
N GLY A 96 8.33 15.49 -6.23
CA GLY A 96 9.07 16.41 -5.36
C GLY A 96 8.22 17.58 -4.85
N PHE A 97 7.41 18.18 -5.74
CA PHE A 97 6.48 19.25 -5.36
C PHE A 97 5.40 18.74 -4.40
N THR A 98 4.85 17.56 -4.68
CA THR A 98 3.84 16.94 -3.82
C THR A 98 4.41 16.61 -2.43
N LYS A 99 5.63 16.05 -2.37
CA LYS A 99 6.34 15.78 -1.11
C LYS A 99 6.62 17.05 -0.33
N LEU A 100 6.95 18.17 -0.99
CA LEU A 100 7.13 19.46 -0.34
C LEU A 100 5.82 19.98 0.27
N LEU A 101 4.74 20.02 -0.52
CA LEU A 101 3.42 20.45 -0.04
C LEU A 101 2.91 19.59 1.10
N ALA A 102 3.06 18.26 1.01
CA ALA A 102 2.66 17.33 2.05
C ALA A 102 3.48 17.54 3.34
N ARG A 103 4.79 17.84 3.25
CA ARG A 103 5.63 18.14 4.42
C ARG A 103 5.24 19.45 5.12
N VAL A 104 4.81 20.45 4.37
CA VAL A 104 4.28 21.70 4.95
C VAL A 104 2.88 21.45 5.53
N GLY A 105 2.00 20.84 4.74
CA GLY A 105 0.62 20.57 5.10
C GLY A 105 0.46 19.66 6.31
N ARG A 106 1.34 18.63 6.48
CA ARG A 106 1.28 17.74 7.65
C ARG A 106 1.53 18.46 8.97
N ARG A 107 2.28 19.59 8.96
CA ARG A 107 2.49 20.43 10.15
C ARG A 107 1.20 21.14 10.58
N VAL A 108 0.28 21.35 9.64
CA VAL A 108 -1.03 21.94 9.89
C VAL A 108 -2.04 20.85 10.23
N SER A 109 -2.19 19.85 9.35
CA SER A 109 -3.11 18.73 9.55
C SER A 109 -2.75 17.53 8.68
N ARG A 110 -2.45 16.40 9.33
CA ARG A 110 -2.36 15.08 8.71
C ARG A 110 -3.63 14.74 7.92
N GLY A 111 -4.81 15.01 8.52
CA GLY A 111 -6.10 14.68 7.92
C GLY A 111 -6.37 15.42 6.61
N LEU A 112 -5.93 16.67 6.48
CA LEU A 112 -6.08 17.43 5.23
C LEU A 112 -5.23 16.86 4.11
N VAL A 113 -3.96 16.53 4.38
CA VAL A 113 -3.06 15.94 3.38
C VAL A 113 -3.59 14.60 2.90
N LEU A 114 -3.95 13.69 3.82
CA LEU A 114 -4.51 12.39 3.45
C LEU A 114 -5.90 12.52 2.80
N GLY A 115 -6.69 13.51 3.21
CA GLY A 115 -7.98 13.82 2.57
C GLY A 115 -7.80 14.21 1.10
N PHE A 116 -6.79 15.02 0.79
CA PHE A 116 -6.47 15.38 -0.59
C PHE A 116 -6.02 14.17 -1.42
N TYR A 117 -5.09 13.37 -0.92
CA TYR A 117 -4.67 12.12 -1.57
C TYR A 117 -5.86 11.19 -1.80
N ALA A 118 -6.68 10.97 -0.77
CA ALA A 118 -7.86 10.12 -0.84
C ALA A 118 -8.88 10.63 -1.86
N ALA A 119 -9.09 11.95 -1.96
CA ALA A 119 -10.00 12.53 -2.94
C ALA A 119 -9.57 12.19 -4.38
N ARG A 120 -8.27 12.30 -4.67
CA ARG A 120 -7.72 12.00 -6.01
C ARG A 120 -7.77 10.51 -6.36
N LEU A 121 -7.62 9.64 -5.37
CA LEU A 121 -7.68 8.19 -5.57
C LEU A 121 -9.11 7.64 -5.55
N SER A 122 -10.07 8.39 -5.04
CA SER A 122 -11.44 7.90 -4.82
C SER A 122 -12.09 7.40 -6.11
N ARG A 123 -12.82 6.28 -6.00
CA ARG A 123 -13.60 5.71 -7.10
C ARG A 123 -15.03 5.45 -6.63
N ARG A 124 -16.01 5.82 -7.46
CA ARG A 124 -17.42 5.67 -7.12
C ARG A 124 -17.77 4.19 -6.88
N GLY A 125 -18.38 3.90 -5.74
CA GLY A 125 -18.86 2.55 -5.41
C GLY A 125 -17.77 1.58 -4.93
N THR A 126 -16.51 2.00 -4.88
CA THR A 126 -15.36 1.11 -4.63
C THR A 126 -14.61 1.55 -3.37
N LEU A 127 -14.06 0.57 -2.64
CA LEU A 127 -13.03 0.79 -1.63
C LEU A 127 -11.66 0.70 -2.31
N VAL A 128 -10.84 1.73 -2.14
CA VAL A 128 -9.49 1.78 -2.72
C VAL A 128 -8.48 1.49 -1.61
N VAL A 129 -7.52 0.59 -1.85
CA VAL A 129 -6.37 0.36 -0.97
C VAL A 129 -5.13 0.87 -1.68
N ALA A 130 -4.37 1.75 -1.00
CA ALA A 130 -3.21 2.43 -1.57
C ALA A 130 -1.98 2.39 -0.65
N GLY A 131 -0.79 2.32 -1.26
CA GLY A 131 0.51 2.60 -0.66
C GLY A 131 0.89 4.07 -0.90
N HIS A 132 2.13 4.32 -1.35
CA HIS A 132 2.75 5.58 -1.79
C HIS A 132 2.83 6.70 -0.75
N ALA A 133 1.76 6.93 0.00
CA ALA A 133 1.69 7.96 1.01
C ALA A 133 2.55 7.64 2.25
N HIS A 134 2.96 6.37 2.43
CA HIS A 134 3.61 5.86 3.66
C HIS A 134 2.83 6.21 4.94
N ALA A 135 1.50 6.23 4.82
CA ALA A 135 0.57 6.53 5.90
C ALA A 135 -0.33 5.33 6.14
N LEU A 136 -0.78 5.15 7.39
CA LEU A 136 -1.68 4.07 7.80
C LEU A 136 -3.02 4.66 8.24
N GLY A 137 -4.11 4.21 7.62
CA GLY A 137 -5.45 4.59 8.07
C GLY A 137 -6.48 4.59 6.97
N TYR A 138 -7.61 5.25 7.25
CA TYR A 138 -8.78 5.18 6.38
C TYR A 138 -9.49 6.52 6.28
N SER A 139 -9.70 6.96 5.04
CA SER A 139 -10.56 8.09 4.72
C SER A 139 -11.98 7.60 4.42
N ARG A 140 -12.86 7.66 5.43
CA ARG A 140 -14.27 7.24 5.27
C ARG A 140 -15.02 8.03 4.19
N ARG A 141 -14.74 9.33 4.06
CA ARG A 141 -15.42 10.21 3.09
C ARG A 141 -15.13 9.83 1.64
N PHE A 142 -13.90 9.42 1.36
CA PHE A 142 -13.44 9.09 0.01
C PHE A 142 -13.28 7.58 -0.23
N ARG A 143 -13.48 6.78 0.81
CA ARG A 143 -13.36 5.31 0.80
C ARG A 143 -11.98 4.84 0.31
N VAL A 144 -10.94 5.45 0.88
CA VAL A 144 -9.55 5.12 0.58
C VAL A 144 -8.84 4.67 1.85
N VAL A 145 -8.27 3.48 1.80
CA VAL A 145 -7.41 2.87 2.82
C VAL A 145 -5.97 3.14 2.43
N PHE A 146 -5.19 3.65 3.38
CA PHE A 146 -3.75 3.79 3.26
C PHE A 146 -3.12 2.64 4.06
N ALA A 147 -2.37 1.79 3.38
CA ALA A 147 -1.90 0.51 3.91
C ALA A 147 -0.62 0.61 4.75
N GLY A 148 -0.03 1.80 4.89
CA GLY A 148 1.26 2.00 5.51
C GLY A 148 2.40 1.77 4.53
N SER A 149 3.54 1.32 5.05
CA SER A 149 4.76 1.04 4.29
C SER A 149 5.60 0.03 5.08
N LEU A 150 6.27 -0.90 4.40
CA LEU A 150 7.25 -1.78 5.07
C LEU A 150 8.68 -1.23 5.02
N SER A 151 8.93 -0.14 4.30
CA SER A 151 10.27 0.45 4.24
C SER A 151 10.78 1.06 5.54
N LEU A 152 12.10 1.17 5.67
CA LEU A 152 12.75 1.91 6.74
C LEU A 152 12.32 3.39 6.72
N PRO A 153 12.16 4.03 7.89
CA PRO A 153 11.79 5.44 7.96
C PRO A 153 12.79 6.33 7.20
N SER A 154 12.27 7.31 6.45
CA SER A 154 13.08 8.26 5.70
C SER A 154 12.64 9.71 5.96
N PRO A 155 13.58 10.65 6.18
CA PRO A 155 13.26 12.06 6.39
C PRO A 155 12.72 12.75 5.12
N SER A 156 12.93 12.16 3.93
CA SER A 156 12.41 12.70 2.67
C SER A 156 10.89 12.50 2.52
N ARG A 157 10.30 11.60 3.32
CA ARG A 157 8.88 11.22 3.22
C ARG A 157 7.98 12.08 4.14
N PRO A 158 6.77 12.45 3.69
CA PRO A 158 5.79 13.15 4.52
C PRO A 158 5.22 12.29 5.65
N PHE A 159 5.18 10.96 5.49
CA PHE A 159 4.75 10.02 6.52
C PHE A 159 5.71 8.83 6.54
N ASN A 160 5.79 8.10 7.64
CA ASN A 160 6.64 6.92 7.84
C ASN A 160 5.90 5.89 8.69
N GLU A 161 4.59 5.77 8.49
CA GLU A 161 3.73 4.89 9.29
C GLU A 161 3.89 3.46 8.76
N VAL A 162 4.44 2.59 9.61
CA VAL A 162 4.72 1.20 9.26
C VAL A 162 3.46 0.36 9.38
N GLY A 163 3.14 -0.40 8.34
CA GLY A 163 1.97 -1.26 8.33
C GLY A 163 1.80 -2.03 7.04
N TYR A 164 0.82 -2.93 7.05
CA TYR A 164 0.39 -3.74 5.93
C TYR A 164 -1.13 -3.97 6.02
N ALA A 165 -1.73 -4.53 4.96
CA ALA A 165 -3.14 -4.88 4.96
C ALA A 165 -3.35 -6.37 4.73
N VAL A 166 -4.43 -6.91 5.27
CA VAL A 166 -4.95 -8.25 4.94
C VAL A 166 -6.37 -8.09 4.44
N ILE A 167 -6.68 -8.66 3.29
CA ILE A 167 -8.05 -8.80 2.80
C ILE A 167 -8.54 -10.16 3.25
N ASP A 168 -9.60 -10.17 4.06
CA ASP A 168 -10.17 -11.39 4.61
C ASP A 168 -11.69 -11.34 4.47
N GLY A 169 -12.23 -12.21 3.61
CA GLY A 169 -13.65 -12.21 3.28
C GLY A 169 -14.14 -10.87 2.70
N ASP A 170 -15.02 -10.19 3.45
CA ASP A 170 -15.64 -8.91 3.09
C ASP A 170 -14.91 -7.70 3.71
N GLU A 171 -13.71 -7.87 4.28
CA GLU A 171 -13.01 -6.81 5.01
C GLU A 171 -11.59 -6.58 4.50
N VAL A 172 -11.14 -5.32 4.63
CA VAL A 172 -9.72 -4.94 4.58
C VAL A 172 -9.30 -4.61 6.02
N ILE A 173 -8.34 -5.37 6.54
CA ILE A 173 -7.82 -5.25 7.90
C ILE A 173 -6.43 -4.62 7.82
N LEU A 174 -6.22 -3.49 8.49
CA LEU A 174 -4.94 -2.83 8.61
C LEU A 174 -4.20 -3.30 9.86
N PHE A 175 -2.92 -3.59 9.71
CA PHE A 175 -2.01 -3.95 10.80
C PHE A 175 -0.90 -2.92 10.92
N SER A 176 -0.58 -2.52 12.15
CA SER A 176 0.61 -1.70 12.45
C SER A 176 1.88 -2.54 12.44
N GLY A 177 3.04 -1.89 12.41
CA GLY A 177 4.35 -2.55 12.40
C GLY A 177 4.67 -3.44 13.62
N ASP A 178 3.83 -3.45 14.67
CA ASP A 178 3.91 -4.37 15.81
C ASP A 178 2.98 -5.59 15.66
N GLY A 179 2.31 -5.74 14.50
CA GLY A 179 1.38 -6.83 14.21
C GLY A 179 0.00 -6.66 14.83
N ARG A 180 -0.30 -5.53 15.48
CA ARG A 180 -1.63 -5.28 16.05
C ARG A 180 -2.59 -4.81 14.97
N GLN A 181 -3.82 -5.30 15.02
CA GLN A 181 -4.89 -4.79 14.16
C GLN A 181 -5.18 -3.33 14.53
N ALA A 182 -4.97 -2.43 13.58
CA ALA A 182 -5.25 -1.00 13.71
C ALA A 182 -6.69 -0.66 13.33
N LEU A 183 -7.22 -1.30 12.28
CA LEU A 183 -8.57 -1.02 11.77
C LEU A 183 -9.09 -2.19 10.93
N ALA A 184 -10.40 -2.42 10.93
CA ALA A 184 -11.08 -3.25 9.93
C ALA A 184 -12.11 -2.42 9.17
N ILE A 185 -12.13 -2.56 7.84
CA ILE A 185 -12.99 -1.78 6.94
C ILE A 185 -13.76 -2.73 6.04
N SER A 186 -15.09 -2.68 6.11
CA SER A 186 -15.93 -3.47 5.22
C SER A 186 -15.85 -2.99 3.77
N ILE A 187 -15.66 -3.95 2.87
CA ILE A 187 -15.72 -3.78 1.42
C ILE A 187 -17.19 -3.56 1.02
N PRO A 188 -17.50 -2.56 0.18
CA PRO A 188 -18.86 -2.39 -0.34
C PRO A 188 -19.35 -3.67 -1.00
N ARG A 189 -20.52 -4.13 -0.59
CA ARG A 189 -21.30 -5.04 -1.41
C ARG A 189 -21.88 -4.22 -2.57
N PRO A 190 -21.78 -4.71 -3.81
CA PRO A 190 -22.50 -4.08 -4.90
C PRO A 190 -24.00 -4.13 -4.58
N SER A 191 -24.69 -3.02 -4.76
CA SER A 191 -26.15 -3.04 -4.86
C SER A 191 -26.53 -3.92 -6.05
N LEU A 192 -27.40 -4.90 -5.80
CA LEU A 192 -28.04 -5.76 -6.81
C LEU A 192 -28.81 -4.91 -7.83
#